data_AF-A0A9D9HYS7-F1
#
_entry.id   AF-A0A9D9HYS7-F1
#
_cell.length_a   1.000
_cell.length_b   1.000
_cell.length_c   1.000
_cell.angle_alpha   90.00
_cell.angle_beta   90.00
_cell.angle_gamma   90.00
#
_symmetry.space_group_name_H-M   'P 1'
#
loop_
_entity.id
_entity.type
_entity.pdbx_description
1 polymer ?
#
loop_
_entity_poly.entity_id
_entity_poly.type
_entity_poly.pdbx_seq_one_letter_code
_entity_poly.pdbx_strand_id
1 'polypeptide(L)'
;QAGSEVSALLGRMPSAVGYQPTLATEVGELQERIASTRNGSVTSVQAVYVPADDLTDPAPATTFAHLDATTVLSRKIVEQGIYPAVDPLESTSRILEIDVVGEEHYQTAKRVQETLQKYKELQDIIAILGMEELSEEDQLTVYRARKVQRFLSQPFHVAENFTGIPGKYVPLKETIRGFKAIVDGEMDQYPEAAFFNVGTIEDVIEKAKTLQA
;
A
#
# COMPACT_ATOMS: atom_id res chain seq x y z
N GLN A 1 -12.69 -3.91 20.80
CA GLN A 1 -12.36 -4.94 21.80
C GLN A 1 -12.87 -4.59 23.21
N ALA A 2 -12.35 -3.56 23.87
CA ALA A 2 -12.79 -3.18 25.23
C ALA A 2 -14.32 -2.97 25.35
N GLY A 3 -14.97 -2.37 24.33
CA GLY A 3 -16.43 -2.23 24.30
C GLY A 3 -17.19 -3.56 24.30
N SER A 4 -16.64 -4.60 23.64
CA SER A 4 -17.22 -5.95 23.67
C SER A 4 -17.11 -6.58 25.07
N GLU A 5 -15.95 -6.44 25.71
CA GLU A 5 -15.73 -6.94 27.08
C GLU A 5 -16.70 -6.29 28.09
N VAL A 6 -16.89 -4.97 28.00
CA VAL A 6 -17.85 -4.25 28.85
C VAL A 6 -19.29 -4.65 28.53
N SER A 7 -19.64 -4.81 27.24
CA SER A 7 -20.98 -5.23 26.83
C SER A 7 -21.36 -6.61 27.39
N ALA A 8 -20.41 -7.54 27.42
CA ALA A 8 -20.60 -8.86 28.02
C ALA A 8 -20.85 -8.75 29.54
N LEU A 9 -20.08 -7.91 30.25
CA LEU A 9 -20.28 -7.65 31.69
C LEU A 9 -21.63 -6.99 31.99
N LEU A 10 -22.13 -6.15 31.08
CA LEU A 10 -23.45 -5.51 31.19
C LEU A 10 -24.62 -6.45 30.86
N GLY A 11 -24.35 -7.72 30.53
CA GLY A 11 -25.38 -8.71 30.22
C GLY A 11 -26.11 -8.47 28.90
N ARG A 12 -25.53 -7.70 27.98
CA ARG A 12 -26.08 -7.52 26.64
C ARG A 12 -25.85 -8.79 25.83
N MET A 13 -26.85 -9.23 25.06
CA MET A 13 -26.65 -10.36 24.14
C MET A 13 -25.60 -10.01 23.08
N PRO A 14 -24.61 -10.90 22.84
CA PRO A 14 -23.60 -10.67 21.82
C PRO A 14 -24.20 -10.74 20.42
N SER A 15 -23.60 -9.98 19.50
CA SER A 15 -23.90 -9.98 18.07
C SER A 15 -22.93 -10.89 17.30
N ALA A 16 -22.84 -10.71 15.99
CA ALA A 16 -21.93 -11.43 15.10
C ALA A 16 -20.50 -11.49 15.68
N VAL A 17 -19.89 -12.67 15.63
CA VAL A 17 -18.50 -12.94 16.04
C VAL A 17 -18.21 -12.55 17.51
N GLY A 18 -19.25 -12.37 18.35
CA GLY A 18 -19.09 -12.05 19.76
C GLY A 18 -18.87 -10.55 20.05
N TYR A 19 -19.10 -9.67 19.08
CA TYR A 19 -19.07 -8.22 19.29
C TYR A 19 -20.32 -7.70 20.00
N GLN A 20 -20.22 -6.48 20.56
CA GLN A 20 -21.36 -5.81 21.15
C GLN A 20 -22.42 -5.47 20.07
N PRO A 21 -23.73 -5.53 20.38
CA PRO A 21 -24.79 -5.19 19.42
C PRO A 21 -24.79 -3.70 19.03
N THR A 22 -24.15 -2.86 19.84
CA THR A 22 -24.00 -1.41 19.65
C THR A 22 -22.75 -1.01 18.86
N LEU A 23 -21.99 -1.97 18.31
CA LEU A 23 -20.68 -1.72 17.68
C LEU A 23 -20.72 -0.60 16.63
N ALA A 24 -21.65 -0.67 15.69
CA ALA A 24 -21.76 0.31 14.62
C ALA A 24 -22.10 1.71 15.12
N THR A 25 -22.99 1.82 16.10
CA THR A 25 -23.38 3.10 16.68
C THR A 25 -22.24 3.73 17.47
N GLU A 26 -21.55 2.95 18.31
CA GLU A 26 -20.42 3.43 19.12
C GLU A 26 -19.23 3.86 18.25
N VAL A 27 -18.93 3.11 17.19
CA VAL A 27 -17.89 3.47 16.21
C VAL A 27 -18.29 4.75 15.48
N GLY A 28 -19.55 4.84 15.01
CA GLY A 28 -20.04 6.04 14.31
C GLY A 28 -19.97 7.30 15.16
N GLU A 29 -20.43 7.25 16.42
CA GLU A 29 -20.38 8.39 17.34
C GLU A 29 -18.96 8.93 17.56
N LEU A 30 -17.96 8.04 17.53
CA LEU A 30 -16.55 8.43 17.63
C LEU A 30 -16.04 9.02 16.30
N GLN A 31 -16.26 8.31 15.19
CA GLN A 31 -15.68 8.66 13.90
C GLN A 31 -16.25 9.97 13.34
N GLU A 32 -17.56 10.21 13.50
CA GLU A 32 -18.20 11.44 13.00
C GLU A 32 -17.72 12.72 13.71
N ARG A 33 -17.09 12.59 14.89
CA ARG A 33 -16.46 13.73 15.58
C ARG A 33 -15.09 14.09 14.99
N ILE A 34 -14.47 13.17 14.25
CA ILE A 34 -13.17 13.33 13.63
C ILE A 34 -13.37 13.84 12.20
N ALA A 35 -13.76 15.11 12.09
CA ALA A 35 -14.07 15.73 10.80
C ALA A 35 -13.51 17.14 10.70
N SER A 36 -13.30 17.59 9.46
CA SER A 36 -12.97 18.98 9.18
C SER A 36 -14.23 19.85 9.20
N THR A 37 -14.16 20.98 9.88
CA THR A 37 -15.27 21.95 10.02
C THR A 37 -14.86 23.29 9.42
N ARG A 38 -15.80 24.25 9.36
CA ARG A 38 -15.49 25.61 8.92
C ARG A 38 -14.47 26.35 9.79
N ASN A 39 -14.28 25.90 11.04
CA ASN A 39 -13.40 26.56 12.01
C ASN A 39 -12.01 25.91 12.10
N GLY A 40 -11.78 24.79 11.40
CA GLY A 40 -10.52 24.07 11.44
C GLY A 40 -10.64 22.64 10.90
N SER A 41 -9.50 22.01 10.64
CA SER A 41 -9.40 20.65 10.10
C SER A 41 -8.74 19.69 11.09
N VAL A 42 -9.26 18.46 11.15
CA VAL A 42 -8.62 17.35 11.86
C VAL A 42 -8.29 16.29 10.83
N THR A 43 -7.01 15.91 10.73
CA THR A 43 -6.56 14.77 9.92
C THR A 43 -6.14 13.65 10.87
N SER A 44 -6.93 12.58 10.93
CA SER A 44 -6.63 11.43 11.79
C SER A 44 -5.91 10.33 11.03
N VAL A 45 -4.84 9.81 11.63
CA VAL A 45 -4.22 8.55 11.22
C VAL A 45 -4.55 7.51 12.28
N GLN A 46 -5.28 6.47 11.89
CA GLN A 46 -5.81 5.46 12.81
C GLN A 46 -5.22 4.09 12.50
N ALA A 47 -4.59 3.47 13.50
CA ALA A 47 -4.10 2.09 13.37
C ALA A 47 -5.24 1.12 13.68
N VAL A 48 -5.74 0.43 12.66
CA VAL A 48 -6.79 -0.59 12.79
C VAL A 48 -6.12 -1.96 12.81
N TYR A 49 -6.25 -2.66 13.93
CA TYR A 49 -5.81 -4.05 14.03
C TYR A 49 -6.85 -4.98 13.41
N VAL A 50 -6.43 -5.81 12.47
CA VAL A 50 -7.28 -6.80 11.79
C VAL A 50 -7.10 -8.15 12.50
N PRO A 51 -8.13 -8.69 13.18
CA PRO A 51 -8.03 -9.98 13.83
C PRO A 51 -7.81 -11.10 12.81
N ALA A 52 -6.79 -11.94 13.03
CA ALA A 52 -6.50 -13.12 12.23
C ALA A 52 -6.37 -12.87 10.71
N ASP A 53 -5.93 -11.67 10.31
CA ASP A 53 -5.82 -11.24 8.91
C ASP A 53 -7.17 -11.30 8.13
N ASP A 54 -8.32 -11.26 8.83
CA ASP A 54 -9.67 -11.27 8.24
C ASP A 54 -10.29 -9.86 8.12
N LEU A 55 -10.26 -9.30 6.91
CA LEU A 55 -10.87 -8.00 6.59
C LEU A 55 -12.40 -8.00 6.62
N THR A 56 -13.04 -9.18 6.65
CA THR A 56 -14.50 -9.32 6.71
C THR A 56 -15.04 -9.32 8.13
N ASP A 57 -14.15 -9.30 9.14
CA ASP A 57 -14.54 -9.18 10.54
C ASP A 57 -15.38 -7.90 10.76
N PRO A 58 -16.45 -7.95 11.57
CA PRO A 58 -17.35 -6.80 11.77
C PRO A 58 -16.65 -5.53 12.26
N ALA A 59 -15.56 -5.63 13.03
CA ALA A 59 -14.87 -4.45 13.56
C ALA A 59 -14.11 -3.65 12.48
N PRO A 60 -13.18 -4.24 11.70
CA PRO A 60 -12.54 -3.53 10.59
C PRO A 60 -13.56 -3.11 9.53
N ALA A 61 -14.52 -3.97 9.17
CA ALA A 61 -15.54 -3.66 8.17
C ALA A 61 -16.36 -2.39 8.52
N THR A 62 -16.78 -2.27 9.78
CA THR A 62 -17.51 -1.08 10.26
C THR A 62 -16.60 0.15 10.28
N THR A 63 -15.33 -0.01 10.64
CA THR A 63 -14.38 1.10 10.71
C THR A 63 -14.07 1.65 9.32
N PHE A 64 -13.87 0.77 8.33
CA PHE A 64 -13.55 1.16 6.95
C PHE A 64 -14.63 2.03 6.30
N ALA A 65 -15.90 1.86 6.68
CA ALA A 65 -16.98 2.68 6.16
C ALA A 65 -16.84 4.19 6.49
N HIS A 66 -16.06 4.54 7.51
CA HIS A 66 -15.82 5.93 7.93
C HIS A 66 -14.47 6.50 7.47
N LEU A 67 -13.62 5.70 6.79
CA LEU A 67 -12.29 6.15 6.39
C LEU A 67 -12.27 6.64 4.94
N ASP A 68 -11.73 7.83 4.71
CA ASP A 68 -11.53 8.40 3.37
C ASP A 68 -10.40 7.73 2.59
N ALA A 69 -9.42 7.16 3.31
CA ALA A 69 -8.32 6.41 2.74
C ALA A 69 -7.94 5.24 3.64
N THR A 70 -7.65 4.10 3.02
CA THR A 70 -7.22 2.89 3.70
C THR A 70 -5.82 2.51 3.21
N THR A 71 -4.89 2.33 4.14
CA THR A 71 -3.56 1.82 3.85
C THR A 71 -3.44 0.45 4.51
N VAL A 72 -3.53 -0.60 3.70
CA VAL A 72 -3.50 -1.98 4.18
C VAL A 72 -2.04 -2.44 4.24
N LEU A 73 -1.63 -2.98 5.39
CA LEU A 73 -0.30 -3.54 5.58
C LEU A 73 -0.36 -5.06 5.47
N SER A 74 0.42 -5.63 4.55
CA SER A 74 0.35 -7.06 4.23
C SER A 74 1.59 -7.82 4.71
N ARG A 75 1.36 -8.95 5.40
CA ARG A 75 2.43 -9.85 5.85
C ARG A 75 3.25 -10.40 4.67
N LYS A 76 2.60 -10.71 3.55
CA LYS A 76 3.25 -11.25 2.35
C LYS A 76 4.30 -10.29 1.77
N ILE A 77 4.08 -8.98 1.91
CA ILE A 77 5.02 -7.95 1.45
C ILE A 77 6.20 -7.81 2.41
N VAL A 78 5.95 -7.91 3.72
CA VAL A 78 7.00 -7.95 4.75
C VAL A 78 7.96 -9.13 4.51
N GLU A 79 7.43 -10.31 4.21
CA GLU A 79 8.22 -11.53 3.95
C GLU A 79 9.18 -11.37 2.76
N GLN A 80 8.89 -10.45 1.83
CA GLN A 80 9.76 -10.10 0.71
C GLN A 80 10.81 -9.04 1.05
N GLY A 81 10.83 -8.55 2.29
CA GLY A 81 11.73 -7.51 2.79
C GLY A 81 11.37 -6.09 2.33
N ILE A 82 10.16 -5.88 1.80
CA ILE A 82 9.72 -4.58 1.28
C ILE A 82 9.13 -3.75 2.43
N TYR A 83 9.72 -2.58 2.66
CA TYR A 83 9.26 -1.62 3.68
C TYR A 83 9.05 -0.23 3.06
N PRO A 84 7.89 0.43 3.32
CA PRO A 84 6.77 -0.08 4.11
C PRO A 84 6.01 -1.21 3.41
N ALA A 85 5.40 -2.09 4.20
CA ALA A 85 4.67 -3.24 3.69
C ALA A 85 3.23 -2.92 3.27
N VAL A 86 3.06 -1.81 2.55
CA VAL A 86 1.75 -1.37 2.04
C VAL A 86 1.37 -2.25 0.86
N ASP A 87 0.15 -2.80 0.89
CA ASP A 87 -0.43 -3.47 -0.26
C ASP A 87 -1.00 -2.44 -1.25
N PRO A 88 -0.41 -2.29 -2.45
CA PRO A 88 -0.82 -1.27 -3.42
C PRO A 88 -2.14 -1.58 -4.13
N LEU A 89 -2.63 -2.83 -4.04
CA LEU A 89 -3.89 -3.26 -4.66
C LEU A 89 -5.06 -3.22 -3.68
N GLU A 90 -4.80 -3.51 -2.39
CA GLU A 90 -5.83 -3.46 -1.33
C GLU A 90 -5.96 -2.06 -0.70
N SER A 91 -4.93 -1.22 -0.80
CA SER A 91 -5.00 0.17 -0.32
C SER A 91 -5.79 1.06 -1.27
N THR A 92 -6.66 1.92 -0.72
CA THR A 92 -7.54 2.77 -1.51
C THR A 92 -7.61 4.19 -0.95
N SER A 93 -7.99 5.14 -1.78
CA SER A 93 -8.25 6.51 -1.36
C SER A 93 -9.38 7.10 -2.18
N ARG A 94 -10.32 7.77 -1.52
CA ARG A 94 -11.44 8.45 -2.16
C ARG A 94 -11.00 9.61 -3.05
N ILE A 95 -9.88 10.26 -2.73
CA ILE A 95 -9.39 11.43 -3.48
C ILE A 95 -8.55 11.05 -4.71
N LEU A 96 -8.36 9.76 -5.00
CA LEU A 96 -7.65 9.30 -6.19
C LEU A 96 -8.56 9.42 -7.43
N GLU A 97 -8.89 10.65 -7.78
CA GLU A 97 -9.76 11.04 -8.90
C GLU A 97 -9.09 12.16 -9.71
N ILE A 98 -9.30 12.16 -11.03
CA ILE A 98 -8.66 13.12 -11.96
C ILE A 98 -8.91 14.57 -11.53
N ASP A 99 -10.13 14.89 -11.09
CA ASP A 99 -10.53 16.26 -10.71
C ASP A 99 -9.82 16.76 -9.44
N VAL A 100 -9.28 15.87 -8.62
CA VAL A 100 -8.61 16.21 -7.35
C VAL A 100 -7.09 16.16 -7.47
N VAL A 101 -6.55 15.07 -8.02
CA VAL A 101 -5.09 14.85 -8.08
C VAL A 101 -4.45 15.26 -9.41
N GLY A 102 -5.27 15.53 -10.43
CA GLY A 102 -4.83 15.78 -11.80
C GLY A 102 -4.64 14.50 -12.62
N GLU A 103 -4.70 14.65 -13.94
CA GLU A 103 -4.67 13.53 -14.88
C GLU A 103 -3.35 12.74 -14.81
N GLU A 104 -2.20 13.41 -14.77
CA GLU A 104 -0.91 12.73 -14.76
C GLU A 104 -0.72 11.82 -13.54
N HIS A 105 -1.09 12.30 -12.35
CA HIS A 105 -1.02 11.51 -11.13
C HIS A 105 -1.99 10.31 -11.21
N TYR A 106 -3.24 10.55 -11.58
CA TYR A 106 -4.26 9.50 -11.68
C TYR A 106 -3.86 8.41 -12.67
N GLN A 107 -3.45 8.78 -13.89
CA GLN A 107 -3.06 7.83 -14.93
C GLN A 107 -1.82 7.03 -14.53
N THR A 108 -0.83 7.68 -13.91
CA THR A 108 0.37 6.98 -13.43
C THR A 108 0.02 5.95 -12.35
N ALA A 109 -0.80 6.34 -11.37
CA ALA A 109 -1.26 5.43 -10.30
C ALA A 109 -2.06 4.25 -10.86
N LYS A 110 -2.97 4.50 -11.82
CA LYS A 110 -3.76 3.44 -12.47
C LYS A 110 -2.90 2.45 -13.24
N ARG A 111 -1.94 2.94 -14.04
CA ARG A 111 -1.02 2.07 -14.79
C ARG A 111 -0.13 1.23 -13.88
N VAL A 112 0.30 1.79 -12.74
CA VAL A 112 1.02 1.04 -11.70
C VAL A 112 0.14 -0.09 -11.15
N GLN A 113 -1.12 0.21 -10.78
CA GLN A 113 -2.07 -0.79 -10.29
C GLN A 113 -2.33 -1.89 -11.33
N GLU A 114 -2.56 -1.53 -12.60
CA GLU A 114 -2.77 -2.47 -13.70
C GLU A 114 -1.56 -3.39 -13.92
N THR A 115 -0.35 -2.82 -13.87
CA THR A 115 0.90 -3.59 -14.02
C THR A 115 1.06 -4.61 -12.89
N LEU A 116 0.77 -4.21 -11.65
CA LEU A 116 0.84 -5.10 -10.48
C LEU A 116 -0.28 -6.15 -10.48
N GLN A 117 -1.47 -5.79 -10.97
CA GLN A 117 -2.60 -6.70 -11.11
C GLN A 117 -2.30 -7.79 -12.15
N LYS A 118 -1.80 -7.41 -13.34
CA LYS A 118 -1.34 -8.37 -14.36
C LYS A 118 -0.25 -9.28 -13.81
N TYR A 119 0.71 -8.73 -13.05
CA TYR A 119 1.74 -9.54 -12.42
C TYR A 119 1.18 -10.59 -11.46
N LYS A 120 0.18 -10.23 -10.64
CA LYS A 120 -0.49 -11.16 -9.74
C LYS A 120 -1.20 -12.29 -10.50
N GLU A 121 -1.81 -12.00 -11.64
CA GLU A 121 -2.45 -13.02 -12.51
C GLU A 121 -1.41 -13.96 -13.14
N LEU A 122 -0.26 -13.42 -13.53
CA LEU A 122 0.83 -14.20 -14.12
C LEU A 122 1.62 -15.00 -13.07
N GLN A 123 1.60 -14.63 -11.78
CA GLN A 123 2.33 -15.33 -10.72
C GLN A 123 1.95 -16.81 -10.61
N ASP A 124 0.66 -17.14 -10.71
CA ASP A 124 0.19 -18.53 -10.63
C ASP A 124 0.69 -19.36 -11.82
N ILE A 125 0.71 -18.75 -13.01
CA ILE A 125 1.24 -19.37 -14.23
C ILE A 125 2.75 -19.61 -14.08
N ILE A 126 3.50 -18.60 -13.61
CA ILE A 126 4.95 -18.69 -13.37
C ILE A 126 5.29 -19.80 -12.37
N ALA A 127 4.47 -19.95 -11.32
CA ALA A 127 4.70 -20.96 -10.29
C ALA A 127 4.52 -22.40 -10.82
N ILE A 128 3.72 -22.61 -11.87
CA ILE A 128 3.42 -23.93 -12.44
C ILE A 128 4.33 -24.22 -13.65
N LEU A 129 4.43 -23.29 -14.59
CA LEU A 129 5.05 -23.49 -15.90
C LEU A 129 6.47 -22.90 -15.97
N GLY A 130 6.79 -21.93 -15.12
CA GLY A 130 8.05 -21.17 -15.19
C GLY A 130 7.93 -19.91 -16.04
N MET A 131 8.93 -19.02 -15.90
CA MET A 131 8.93 -17.70 -16.55
C MET A 131 9.18 -17.78 -18.07
N GLU A 132 9.86 -18.83 -18.53
CA GLU A 132 10.23 -19.03 -19.94
C GLU A 132 9.03 -19.33 -20.85
N GLU A 133 7.93 -19.83 -20.26
CA GLU A 133 6.70 -20.19 -20.98
C GLU A 133 5.77 -18.98 -21.23
N LEU A 134 6.10 -17.81 -20.66
CA LEU A 134 5.37 -16.58 -20.90
C LEU A 134 5.74 -15.96 -22.25
N SER A 135 4.80 -15.22 -22.84
CA SER A 135 5.08 -14.39 -24.01
C SER A 135 6.13 -13.31 -23.69
N GLU A 136 6.87 -12.82 -24.69
CA GLU A 136 7.88 -11.76 -24.47
C GLU A 136 7.26 -10.50 -23.83
N GLU A 137 6.01 -10.17 -24.18
CA GLU A 137 5.26 -9.04 -23.61
C GLU A 137 4.90 -9.28 -22.13
N ASP A 138 4.48 -10.49 -21.78
CA ASP A 138 4.17 -10.86 -20.40
C ASP A 138 5.43 -10.90 -19.54
N GLN A 139 6.53 -11.43 -20.08
CA GLN A 139 7.84 -11.40 -19.41
C GLN A 139 8.25 -9.96 -19.10
N LEU A 140 8.14 -9.05 -20.09
CA LEU A 140 8.43 -7.63 -19.89
C LEU A 140 7.53 -7.00 -18.82
N THR A 141 6.24 -7.31 -18.83
CA THR A 141 5.28 -6.85 -17.82
C THR A 141 5.68 -7.32 -16.42
N VAL A 142 6.07 -8.59 -16.28
CA VAL A 142 6.54 -9.16 -15.00
C VAL A 142 7.81 -8.46 -14.52
N TYR A 143 8.78 -8.22 -15.40
CA TYR A 143 10.01 -7.50 -15.04
C TYR A 143 9.72 -6.07 -14.56
N ARG A 144 8.86 -5.33 -15.27
CA ARG A 144 8.45 -3.98 -14.84
C ARG A 144 7.69 -4.02 -13.53
N ALA A 145 6.78 -4.96 -13.34
CA ALA A 145 6.04 -5.12 -12.09
C ALA A 145 6.95 -5.39 -10.89
N ARG A 146 7.96 -6.26 -11.05
CA ARG A 146 8.96 -6.53 -10.01
C ARG A 146 9.76 -5.27 -9.65
N LYS A 147 10.14 -4.46 -10.65
CA LYS A 147 10.80 -3.16 -10.42
C LYS A 147 9.90 -2.18 -9.67
N VAL A 148 8.64 -2.04 -10.09
CA VAL A 148 7.63 -1.21 -9.40
C VAL A 148 7.47 -1.66 -7.96
N GLN A 149 7.32 -2.96 -7.72
CA GLN A 149 7.15 -3.52 -6.38
C GLN A 149 8.32 -3.22 -5.46
N ARG A 150 9.56 -3.30 -5.98
CA ARG A 150 10.77 -2.92 -5.25
C ARG A 150 10.86 -1.40 -5.05
N PHE A 151 10.48 -0.60 -6.05
CA PHE A 151 10.53 0.86 -5.98
C PHE A 151 9.51 1.46 -5.01
N LEU A 152 8.46 0.72 -4.64
CA LEU A 152 7.56 1.08 -3.53
C LEU A 152 8.25 1.01 -2.15
N SER A 153 9.43 0.37 -2.04
CA SER A 153 10.21 0.39 -0.81
C SER A 153 11.00 1.69 -0.65
N GLN A 154 11.02 2.23 0.56
CA GLN A 154 11.67 3.49 0.89
C GLN A 154 12.34 3.42 2.26
N PRO A 155 13.61 3.86 2.39
CA PRO A 155 14.27 3.91 3.70
C PRO A 155 13.67 5.02 4.57
N PHE A 156 13.30 4.67 5.80
CA PHE A 156 12.71 5.59 6.76
C PHE A 156 13.74 6.22 7.68
N HIS A 157 13.60 7.54 7.93
CA HIS A 157 14.45 8.26 8.88
C HIS A 157 14.40 7.64 10.29
N VAL A 158 13.23 7.17 10.73
CA VAL A 158 13.07 6.52 12.02
C VAL A 158 13.69 5.12 12.09
N ALA A 159 13.92 4.49 10.94
CA ALA A 159 14.51 3.16 10.84
C ALA A 159 16.04 3.20 10.69
N GLU A 160 16.63 4.38 10.49
CA GLU A 160 18.06 4.57 10.23
C GLU A 160 18.94 3.94 11.32
N ASN A 161 18.54 4.06 12.59
CA ASN A 161 19.26 3.44 13.72
C ASN A 161 19.29 1.91 13.68
N PHE A 162 18.34 1.28 12.99
CA PHE A 162 18.23 -0.18 12.89
C PHE A 162 18.80 -0.72 11.59
N THR A 163 18.67 0.04 10.49
CA THR A 163 19.07 -0.41 9.15
C THR A 163 20.45 0.10 8.74
N GLY A 164 20.93 1.19 9.35
CA GLY A 164 22.15 1.90 8.92
C GLY A 164 22.00 2.63 7.58
N ILE A 165 20.81 2.65 6.99
CA ILE A 165 20.52 3.32 5.72
C ILE A 165 19.86 4.67 6.03
N PRO A 166 20.39 5.79 5.52
CA PRO A 166 19.81 7.10 5.76
C PRO A 166 18.40 7.18 5.19
N GLY A 167 17.49 7.74 5.98
CA GLY A 167 16.13 7.99 5.53
C GLY A 167 16.08 8.92 4.33
N LYS A 168 15.09 8.72 3.44
CA LYS A 168 14.85 9.63 2.32
C LYS A 168 13.44 10.19 2.37
N TYR A 169 13.29 11.46 2.02
CA TYR A 169 12.01 12.10 1.77
C TYR A 169 11.87 12.33 0.27
N VAL A 170 10.82 11.79 -0.34
CA VAL A 170 10.59 11.84 -1.79
C VAL A 170 9.45 12.83 -2.09
N PRO A 171 9.69 13.91 -2.85
CA PRO A 171 8.63 14.82 -3.27
C PRO A 171 7.63 14.15 -4.22
N LEU A 172 6.35 14.55 -4.15
CA LEU A 172 5.29 13.98 -4.99
C LEU A 172 5.60 14.01 -6.50
N LYS A 173 6.18 15.12 -6.98
CA LYS A 173 6.57 15.26 -8.40
C LYS A 173 7.59 14.20 -8.81
N GLU A 174 8.52 13.87 -7.92
CA GLU A 174 9.53 12.85 -8.13
C GLU A 174 8.95 11.45 -8.10
N THR A 175 7.99 11.20 -7.21
CA THR A 175 7.25 9.93 -7.16
C THR A 175 6.54 9.68 -8.49
N ILE A 176 5.75 10.65 -8.99
CA ILE A 176 5.01 10.50 -10.24
C ILE A 176 5.97 10.27 -11.42
N ARG A 177 7.02 11.09 -11.53
CA ARG A 177 8.05 10.96 -12.57
C ARG A 177 8.73 9.59 -12.53
N GLY A 178 9.10 9.13 -11.34
CA GLY A 178 9.78 7.85 -11.13
C GLY A 178 8.92 6.66 -11.56
N PHE A 179 7.68 6.58 -11.06
CA PHE A 179 6.78 5.49 -11.43
C PHE A 179 6.41 5.52 -12.92
N LYS A 180 6.19 6.71 -13.49
CA LYS A 180 5.90 6.89 -14.92
C LYS A 180 7.03 6.34 -15.81
N ALA A 181 8.27 6.70 -15.53
CA ALA A 181 9.43 6.20 -16.28
C ALA A 181 9.59 4.68 -16.21
N ILE A 182 9.22 4.05 -15.08
CA ILE A 182 9.23 2.58 -14.96
C ILE A 182 8.13 1.94 -15.83
N VAL A 183 6.90 2.45 -15.78
CA VAL A 183 5.78 1.89 -16.55
C VAL A 183 5.88 2.19 -18.06
N ASP A 184 6.55 3.28 -18.43
CA ASP A 184 6.86 3.65 -19.82
C ASP A 184 8.05 2.86 -20.41
N GLY A 185 8.84 2.18 -19.56
CA GLY A 185 9.96 1.33 -19.98
C GLY A 185 11.30 2.04 -20.10
N GLU A 186 11.39 3.31 -19.74
CA GLU A 186 12.65 4.09 -19.76
C GLU A 186 13.72 3.49 -18.82
N MET A 187 13.28 2.72 -17.83
CA MET A 187 14.12 2.11 -16.82
C MET A 187 14.33 0.59 -17.02
N ASP A 188 14.01 0.06 -18.20
CA ASP A 188 14.08 -1.38 -18.48
C ASP A 188 15.51 -1.94 -18.43
N GLN A 189 16.50 -1.12 -18.80
CA GLN A 189 17.93 -1.47 -18.79
C GLN A 189 18.54 -1.68 -17.39
N TYR A 190 17.88 -1.22 -16.32
CA TYR A 190 18.43 -1.29 -14.97
C TYR A 190 18.01 -2.58 -14.24
N PRO A 191 18.90 -3.19 -13.43
CA PRO A 191 18.58 -4.40 -12.68
C PRO A 191 17.57 -4.14 -11.56
N GLU A 192 16.73 -5.14 -11.24
CA GLU A 192 15.71 -5.03 -10.18
C GLU A 192 16.28 -4.63 -8.82
N ALA A 193 17.49 -5.09 -8.48
CA ALA A 193 18.15 -4.79 -7.22
C ALA A 193 18.46 -3.29 -7.03
N ALA A 194 18.54 -2.51 -8.12
CA ALA A 194 18.76 -1.08 -8.06
C ALA A 194 17.51 -0.31 -7.56
N PHE A 195 16.32 -0.90 -7.66
CA PHE A 195 15.05 -0.28 -7.24
C PHE A 195 14.71 -0.53 -5.77
N PHE A 196 15.51 -1.32 -5.06
CA PHE A 196 15.24 -1.67 -3.67
C PHE A 196 15.82 -0.67 -2.68
N ASN A 197 15.04 -0.20 -1.70
CA ASN A 197 15.43 0.76 -0.66
C ASN A 197 16.11 2.02 -1.22
N VAL A 198 15.47 2.67 -2.18
CA VAL A 198 15.91 3.94 -2.79
C VAL A 198 14.82 5.00 -2.62
N GLY A 199 15.14 6.26 -2.91
CA GLY A 199 14.16 7.36 -2.82
C GLY A 199 13.66 7.77 -4.20
N THR A 200 14.56 8.34 -5.00
CA THR A 200 14.25 8.91 -6.32
C THR A 200 14.74 8.00 -7.45
N ILE A 201 14.36 8.33 -8.68
CA ILE A 201 14.82 7.58 -9.86
C ILE A 201 16.31 7.78 -10.13
N GLU A 202 16.86 8.94 -9.77
CA GLU A 202 18.30 9.21 -9.83
C GLU A 202 19.08 8.25 -8.93
N ASP A 203 18.56 7.97 -7.72
CA ASP A 203 19.16 7.02 -6.78
C ASP A 203 19.23 5.61 -7.38
N VAL A 204 18.22 5.22 -8.18
CA VAL A 204 18.22 3.93 -8.90
C VAL A 204 19.39 3.89 -9.88
N ILE A 205 19.60 4.95 -10.65
CA ILE A 205 20.66 5.04 -11.66
C ILE A 205 22.04 5.00 -10.99
N GLU A 206 22.21 5.73 -9.88
CA GLU A 206 23.45 5.71 -9.11
C GLU A 206 23.74 4.31 -8.54
N LYS A 207 22.73 3.68 -7.93
CA LYS A 207 22.86 2.33 -7.38
C LYS A 207 23.12 1.29 -8.47
N ALA A 208 22.49 1.41 -9.63
CA ALA A 208 22.73 0.51 -10.75
C ALA A 208 24.18 0.57 -11.22
N LYS A 209 24.81 1.76 -11.25
CA LYS A 209 26.24 1.90 -11.58
C LYS A 209 27.13 1.16 -10.58
N THR A 210 26.79 1.18 -9.29
CA THR A 210 27.55 0.46 -8.26
C THR A 210 27.40 -1.06 -8.32
N LEU A 211 26.31 -1.56 -8.89
CA LEU A 211 26.05 -3.00 -9.05
C LEU A 211 26.68 -3.58 -10.32
N GLN A 212 27.02 -2.73 -11.30
CA GLN A 212 27.71 -3.11 -12.54
C GLN A 212 29.24 -3.03 -12.42
N ALA A 213 29.76 -2.42 -11.35
CA ALA A 213 31.18 -2.32 -11.03
C ALA A 213 31.63 -3.51 -10.17
#